data_AF-A0AAW8KS57-F1
#
_entry.id   AF-A0AAW8KS57-F1
#
_cell.length_a   1.000
_cell.length_b   1.000
_cell.length_c   1.000
_cell.angle_alpha   90.00
_cell.angle_beta   90.00
_cell.angle_gamma   90.00
#
_symmetry.space_group_name_H-M   'P 1'
#
loop_
_entity.id
_entity.type
_entity.pdbx_description
1 polymer ?
#
loop_
_entity_poly.entity_id
_entity_poly.type
_entity_poly.pdbx_seq_one_letter_code
_entity_poly.pdbx_strand_id
1 'polypeptide(L)'
;MQQSLEQEKIRQQANLLSNISLKAKLGHNLGGGYGKFLYQQDFNDRDMSSKYFEKEIKSGRKHIHAIAPGMYCINRACSMRIGIEFPECVDCDWSIIESTAYAQAVRQESINILEVLSIEGQLSDDIYEFHKIRIQAAEKIMQSMNLNFEPYKIMTVPRDQL
;
A
#
# COMPACT_ATOMS: atom_id res chain seq x y z
N MET A 1 -13.12 -29.43 -2.31
CA MET A 1 -12.96 -28.15 -3.02
C MET A 1 -12.80 -26.96 -2.08
N GLN A 2 -13.65 -26.78 -1.05
CA GLN A 2 -13.52 -25.65 -0.12
C GLN A 2 -12.30 -25.78 0.81
N GLN A 3 -12.01 -26.97 1.33
CA GLN A 3 -10.82 -27.23 2.15
C GLN A 3 -9.51 -27.02 1.37
N SER A 4 -9.47 -27.38 0.08
CA SER A 4 -8.28 -27.17 -0.76
C SER A 4 -8.05 -25.69 -1.07
N LEU A 5 -9.12 -24.90 -1.22
CA LEU A 5 -9.01 -23.46 -1.45
C LEU A 5 -8.50 -22.72 -0.22
N GLU A 6 -9.00 -23.05 0.97
CA GLU A 6 -8.53 -22.43 2.21
C GLU A 6 -7.07 -22.79 2.51
N GLN A 7 -6.68 -24.04 2.25
CA GLN A 7 -5.28 -24.47 2.37
C GLN A 7 -4.37 -23.68 1.42
N GLU A 8 -4.79 -23.49 0.16
CA GLU A 8 -4.01 -22.73 -0.81
C GLU A 8 -3.92 -21.24 -0.42
N LYS A 9 -5.00 -20.65 0.09
CA LYS A 9 -4.99 -19.27 0.61
C LYS A 9 -3.98 -19.11 1.75
N ILE A 10 -3.99 -20.02 2.72
CA ILE A 10 -3.03 -20.01 3.85
C ILE A 10 -1.60 -20.14 3.32
N ARG A 11 -1.36 -21.03 2.35
CA ARG A 11 -0.05 -21.22 1.73
C ARG A 11 0.45 -19.95 1.03
N GLN A 12 -0.43 -19.26 0.30
CA GLN A 12 -0.10 -18.00 -0.36
C GLN A 12 0.23 -16.89 0.65
N GLN A 13 -0.57 -16.75 1.71
CA GLN A 13 -0.31 -15.82 2.81
C GLN A 13 1.03 -16.11 3.50
N ALA A 14 1.34 -17.39 3.73
CA ALA A 14 2.58 -17.83 4.36
C ALA A 14 3.81 -17.53 3.49
N ASN A 15 3.73 -17.84 2.20
CA ASN A 15 4.76 -17.51 1.21
C ASN A 15 4.99 -16.00 1.14
N LEU A 16 3.92 -15.21 1.14
CA LEU A 16 4.02 -13.76 1.10
C LEU A 16 4.74 -13.19 2.34
N LEU A 17 4.35 -13.62 3.56
CA LEU A 17 5.03 -13.20 4.79
C LEU A 17 6.50 -13.62 4.82
N SER A 18 6.80 -14.83 4.34
CA SER A 18 8.18 -15.31 4.21
C SER A 18 9.00 -14.42 3.28
N ASN A 19 8.47 -14.09 2.10
CA ASN A 19 9.14 -13.26 1.12
C ASN A 19 9.36 -11.82 1.62
N ILE A 20 8.34 -11.21 2.24
CA ILE A 20 8.46 -9.87 2.84
C ILE A 20 9.53 -9.86 3.93
N SER A 21 9.53 -10.86 4.82
CA SER A 21 10.50 -10.95 5.91
C SER A 21 11.93 -11.13 5.37
N LEU A 22 12.08 -11.93 4.31
CA LEU A 22 13.38 -12.11 3.64
C LEU A 22 13.86 -10.80 3.00
N LYS A 23 12.99 -10.06 2.33
CA LYS A 23 13.33 -8.74 1.76
C LYS A 23 13.79 -7.76 2.84
N ALA A 24 13.07 -7.70 3.97
CA ALA A 24 13.47 -6.88 5.12
C ALA A 24 14.85 -7.29 5.64
N LYS A 25 15.09 -8.60 5.84
CA LYS A 25 16.40 -9.14 6.26
C LYS A 25 17.53 -8.80 5.29
N LEU A 26 17.25 -8.77 3.99
CA LEU A 26 18.22 -8.41 2.94
C LEU A 26 18.42 -6.89 2.82
N GLY A 27 17.79 -6.08 3.68
CA GLY A 27 17.94 -4.62 3.67
C GLY A 27 17.14 -3.92 2.58
N HIS A 28 16.12 -4.56 1.99
CA HIS A 28 15.21 -3.88 1.08
C HIS A 28 14.29 -2.95 1.90
N ASN A 29 14.22 -1.68 1.50
CA ASN A 29 13.35 -0.71 2.15
C ASN A 29 11.87 -1.10 1.96
N LEU A 30 11.12 -1.11 3.06
CA LEU A 30 9.69 -1.38 3.08
C LEU A 30 8.96 -0.16 3.66
N GLY A 31 7.96 0.34 2.93
CA GLY A 31 7.09 1.39 3.40
C GLY A 31 5.91 0.87 4.24
N GLY A 32 5.03 1.77 4.68
CA GLY A 32 3.94 1.46 5.60
C GLY A 32 4.40 1.28 7.04
N GLY A 33 3.48 1.30 8.01
CA GLY A 33 3.82 1.24 9.43
C GLY A 33 4.54 -0.05 9.81
N TYR A 34 3.95 -1.19 9.48
CA TYR A 34 4.54 -2.50 9.77
C TYR A 34 5.74 -2.81 8.88
N GLY A 35 5.74 -2.34 7.62
CA GLY A 35 6.88 -2.51 6.73
C GLY A 35 8.14 -1.80 7.26
N LYS A 36 8.01 -0.53 7.68
CA LYS A 36 9.11 0.21 8.34
C LYS A 36 9.57 -0.47 9.61
N PHE A 37 8.64 -0.96 10.43
CA PHE A 37 8.98 -1.74 11.62
C PHE A 37 9.81 -2.98 11.25
N LEU A 38 9.37 -3.80 10.28
CA LEU A 38 10.11 -4.97 9.82
C LEU A 38 11.50 -4.60 9.32
N TYR A 39 11.63 -3.53 8.54
CA TYR A 39 12.91 -3.07 8.01
C TYR A 39 13.92 -2.71 9.12
N GLN A 40 13.44 -2.28 10.29
CA GLN A 40 14.26 -1.93 11.45
C GLN A 40 14.58 -3.12 12.38
N GLN A 41 13.99 -4.29 12.15
CA GLN A 41 14.18 -5.46 13.02
C GLN A 41 15.44 -6.24 12.66
N ASP A 42 16.10 -6.80 13.67
CA ASP A 42 17.05 -7.89 13.48
C ASP A 42 16.29 -9.22 13.30
N PHE A 43 16.62 -9.93 12.22
CA PHE A 43 16.07 -11.24 11.87
C PHE A 43 17.02 -12.40 12.20
N ASN A 44 18.13 -12.13 12.90
CA ASN A 44 18.98 -13.18 13.43
C ASN A 44 18.16 -14.14 14.30
N ASP A 45 18.33 -15.45 14.05
CA ASP A 45 17.63 -16.55 14.71
C ASP A 45 16.09 -16.58 14.60
N ARG A 46 15.47 -15.72 13.76
CA ARG A 46 14.03 -15.76 13.49
C ARG A 46 13.70 -16.74 12.37
N ASP A 47 12.76 -17.65 12.63
CA ASP A 47 12.19 -18.50 11.58
C ASP A 47 11.30 -17.65 10.66
N MET A 48 11.72 -17.52 9.41
CA MET A 48 10.97 -16.81 8.35
C MET A 48 10.50 -17.77 7.27
N SER A 49 10.54 -19.07 7.52
CA SER A 49 10.10 -20.07 6.56
C SER A 49 8.60 -19.97 6.31
N SER A 50 8.18 -20.26 5.08
CA SER A 50 6.75 -20.39 4.77
C SER A 50 6.06 -21.40 5.69
N LYS A 51 6.72 -22.51 6.06
CA LYS A 51 6.17 -23.52 6.98
C LYS A 51 5.87 -22.95 8.38
N TYR A 52 6.74 -22.10 8.90
CA TYR A 52 6.49 -21.39 10.15
C TYR A 52 5.27 -20.47 10.02
N PHE A 53 5.22 -19.63 8.99
CA PHE A 53 4.09 -18.72 8.80
C PHE A 53 2.77 -19.45 8.56
N GLU A 54 2.79 -20.60 7.88
CA GLU A 54 1.61 -21.44 7.68
C GLU A 54 1.03 -21.91 9.03
N LYS A 55 1.89 -22.33 9.96
CA LYS A 55 1.50 -22.69 11.34
C LYS A 55 0.93 -21.48 12.09
N GLU A 56 1.58 -20.33 11.99
CA GLU A 56 1.13 -19.10 12.65
C GLU A 56 -0.23 -18.61 12.14
N ILE A 57 -0.46 -18.66 10.83
CA ILE A 57 -1.73 -18.28 10.20
C ILE A 57 -2.85 -19.24 10.64
N LYS A 58 -2.61 -20.56 10.55
CA LYS A 58 -3.54 -21.60 11.01
C LYS A 58 -3.94 -21.42 12.47
N SER A 59 -3.01 -20.98 13.31
CA SER A 59 -3.25 -20.77 14.74
C SER A 59 -4.00 -19.47 15.07
N GLY A 60 -4.19 -18.58 14.10
CA GLY A 60 -4.81 -17.28 14.36
C GLY A 60 -3.84 -16.14 14.72
N ARG A 61 -2.55 -16.42 14.90
CA ARG A 61 -1.56 -15.43 15.39
C ARG A 61 -1.05 -14.48 14.32
N LYS A 62 -1.07 -14.87 13.05
CA LYS A 62 -0.65 -14.04 11.92
C LYS A 62 -1.77 -13.91 10.90
N HIS A 63 -1.70 -12.84 10.12
CA HIS A 63 -2.62 -12.52 9.03
C HIS A 63 -1.91 -11.62 8.02
N ILE A 64 -2.27 -11.75 6.76
CA ILE A 64 -1.88 -10.81 5.71
C ILE A 64 -2.90 -10.86 4.58
N HIS A 65 -3.23 -9.73 3.97
CA HIS A 65 -4.00 -9.68 2.72
C HIS A 65 -3.49 -8.54 1.85
N ALA A 66 -3.72 -8.65 0.54
CA ALA A 66 -3.41 -7.58 -0.40
C ALA A 66 -4.44 -6.45 -0.28
N ILE A 67 -3.95 -5.21 -0.26
CA ILE A 67 -4.75 -4.00 -0.42
C ILE A 67 -4.72 -3.56 -1.89
N ALA A 68 -3.52 -3.56 -2.46
CA ALA A 68 -3.23 -3.18 -3.83
C ALA A 68 -1.94 -3.90 -4.28
N PRO A 69 -1.58 -3.89 -5.57
CA PRO A 69 -0.30 -4.45 -6.03
C PRO A 69 0.90 -3.92 -5.22
N GLY A 70 1.61 -4.82 -4.54
CA GLY A 70 2.75 -4.47 -3.69
C GLY A 70 2.40 -3.78 -2.36
N MET A 71 1.13 -3.74 -1.97
CA MET A 71 0.66 -3.21 -0.68
C MET A 71 -0.17 -4.24 0.07
N TYR A 72 0.15 -4.45 1.34
CA TYR A 72 -0.44 -5.50 2.16
C TYR A 72 -0.83 -5.00 3.54
N CYS A 73 -1.77 -5.68 4.18
CA CYS A 73 -2.22 -5.36 5.52
C CYS A 73 -2.26 -6.62 6.39
N ILE A 74 -1.71 -6.50 7.61
CA ILE A 74 -1.72 -7.58 8.60
C ILE A 74 -2.88 -7.49 9.60
N ASN A 75 -3.74 -6.47 9.51
CA ASN A 75 -4.93 -6.32 10.34
C ASN A 75 -6.09 -7.18 9.81
N ARG A 76 -6.61 -8.07 10.65
CA ARG A 76 -7.77 -8.92 10.31
C ARG A 76 -9.05 -8.12 10.09
N ALA A 77 -9.23 -7.02 10.83
CA ALA A 77 -10.43 -6.19 10.70
C ALA A 77 -10.54 -5.57 9.29
N CYS A 78 -9.41 -5.20 8.68
CA CYS A 78 -9.39 -4.65 7.33
C CYS A 78 -9.85 -5.67 6.27
N SER A 79 -9.55 -6.96 6.45
CA SER A 79 -9.99 -7.99 5.48
C SER A 79 -11.50 -8.25 5.43
N MET A 80 -12.25 -7.69 6.38
CA MET A 80 -13.72 -7.75 6.38
C MET A 80 -14.38 -6.51 5.79
N ARG A 81 -13.61 -5.45 5.48
CA ARG A 81 -14.16 -4.21 4.93
C ARG A 81 -14.49 -4.38 3.45
N ILE A 82 -15.62 -3.82 3.04
CA ILE A 82 -16.03 -3.76 1.62
C ILE A 82 -15.13 -2.82 0.82
N GLY A 83 -14.70 -1.71 1.44
CA GLY A 83 -13.82 -0.71 0.84
C GLY A 83 -12.74 -0.24 1.80
N ILE A 84 -11.53 -0.09 1.27
CA ILE A 84 -10.38 0.53 1.93
C ILE A 84 -9.83 1.55 0.94
N GLU A 85 -9.79 2.82 1.34
CA GLU A 85 -9.23 3.85 0.49
C GLU A 85 -7.70 3.85 0.58
N PHE A 86 -7.05 4.10 -0.56
CA PHE A 86 -5.58 4.12 -0.66
C PHE A 86 -4.91 5.03 0.38
N PRO A 87 -5.38 6.28 0.61
CA PRO A 87 -4.79 7.16 1.63
C PRO A 87 -4.83 6.59 3.05
N GLU A 88 -5.83 5.76 3.39
CA GLU A 88 -5.93 5.14 4.73
C GLU A 88 -4.75 4.22 5.04
N CYS A 89 -4.07 3.70 4.01
CA CYS A 89 -3.02 2.69 4.18
C CYS A 89 -1.61 3.29 4.26
N VAL A 90 -1.43 4.57 3.92
CA VAL A 90 -0.11 5.22 3.84
C VAL A 90 0.61 5.22 5.19
N ASP A 91 -0.11 5.62 6.24
CA ASP A 91 0.42 5.73 7.61
C ASP A 91 -0.18 4.71 8.58
N CYS A 92 -0.87 3.69 8.06
CA CYS A 92 -1.46 2.65 8.89
C CYS A 92 -0.36 1.79 9.54
N ASP A 93 -0.43 1.60 10.85
CA ASP A 93 0.49 0.76 11.62
C ASP A 93 0.58 -0.68 11.12
N TRP A 94 -0.46 -1.14 10.42
CA TRP A 94 -0.60 -2.51 9.95
C TRP A 94 -0.25 -2.67 8.46
N SER A 95 0.11 -1.60 7.76
CA SER A 95 0.42 -1.66 6.33
C SER A 95 1.87 -2.04 6.05
N ILE A 96 2.07 -2.73 4.93
CA ILE A 96 3.37 -3.07 4.35
C ILE A 96 3.33 -2.62 2.90
N ILE A 97 4.34 -1.85 2.49
CA ILE A 97 4.48 -1.38 1.12
C ILE A 97 5.81 -1.89 0.59
N GLU A 98 5.76 -2.84 -0.34
CA GLU A 98 6.94 -3.47 -0.95
C GLU A 98 7.42 -2.75 -2.22
N SER A 99 6.57 -1.91 -2.82
CA SER A 99 6.85 -1.23 -4.08
C SER A 99 6.12 0.11 -4.17
N THR A 100 6.77 1.10 -4.77
CA THR A 100 6.17 2.41 -5.10
C THR A 100 5.32 2.38 -6.36
N ALA A 101 5.32 1.29 -7.13
CA ALA A 101 4.68 1.25 -8.45
C ALA A 101 3.19 1.61 -8.41
N TYR A 102 2.46 1.10 -7.42
CA TYR A 102 1.05 1.44 -7.26
C TYR A 102 0.84 2.91 -6.87
N ALA A 103 1.68 3.45 -5.97
CA ALA A 103 1.65 4.87 -5.62
C ALA A 103 1.93 5.76 -6.84
N GLN A 104 2.90 5.42 -7.67
CA GLN A 104 3.20 6.14 -8.91
C GLN A 104 2.00 6.12 -9.89
N ALA A 105 1.33 4.98 -10.03
CA ALA A 105 0.14 4.86 -10.87
C ALA A 105 -1.02 5.73 -10.33
N VAL A 106 -1.32 5.65 -9.03
CA VAL A 106 -2.35 6.49 -8.38
C VAL A 106 -2.05 7.97 -8.54
N ARG A 107 -0.78 8.37 -8.39
CA ARG A 107 -0.33 9.74 -8.59
C ARG A 107 -0.58 10.20 -10.02
N GLN A 108 -0.10 9.45 -11.01
CA GLN A 108 -0.22 9.83 -12.41
C GLN A 108 -1.68 9.86 -12.88
N GLU A 109 -2.48 8.87 -12.47
CA GLU A 109 -3.91 8.84 -12.75
C GLU A 109 -4.62 10.07 -12.19
N SER A 110 -4.33 10.42 -10.93
CA SER A 110 -4.96 11.58 -10.29
C SER A 110 -4.56 12.90 -10.94
N ILE A 111 -3.29 13.05 -11.35
CA ILE A 111 -2.83 14.22 -12.11
C ILE A 111 -3.56 14.31 -13.44
N ASN A 112 -3.63 13.22 -14.20
CA ASN A 112 -4.31 13.20 -15.51
C ASN A 112 -5.78 13.60 -15.38
N ILE A 113 -6.48 13.10 -14.36
CA ILE A 113 -7.89 13.44 -14.13
C ILE A 113 -8.06 14.93 -13.83
N LEU A 114 -7.21 15.49 -12.96
CA LEU A 114 -7.24 16.92 -12.63
C LEU A 114 -6.98 17.79 -13.85
N GLU A 115 -5.97 17.45 -14.66
CA GLU A 115 -5.59 18.22 -15.85
C GLU A 115 -6.68 18.18 -16.93
N VAL A 116 -7.22 17.00 -17.23
CA VAL A 116 -8.27 16.85 -18.24
C VAL A 116 -9.53 17.62 -17.84
N LEU A 117 -10.02 17.42 -16.61
CA LEU A 117 -11.24 18.10 -16.16
C LEU A 117 -11.05 19.61 -16.01
N SER A 118 -9.84 20.06 -15.70
CA SER A 118 -9.53 21.50 -15.69
C SER A 118 -9.60 22.10 -17.10
N ILE A 119 -9.09 21.41 -18.12
CA ILE A 119 -9.15 21.85 -19.52
C ILE A 119 -10.60 21.87 -20.02
N GLU A 120 -11.39 20.89 -19.62
CA GLU A 120 -12.80 20.76 -20.02
C GLU A 120 -13.76 21.67 -19.26
N GLY A 121 -13.27 22.40 -18.23
CA GLY A 121 -14.11 23.24 -17.36
C GLY A 121 -15.07 22.43 -16.48
N GLN A 122 -14.76 21.15 -16.23
CA GLN A 122 -15.58 20.20 -15.46
C GLN A 122 -14.99 19.85 -14.10
N LEU A 123 -13.90 20.51 -13.70
CA LEU A 123 -13.28 20.27 -12.40
C LEU A 123 -14.10 20.89 -11.27
N SER A 124 -14.75 20.03 -10.49
CA SER A 124 -15.44 20.41 -9.26
C SER A 124 -14.52 20.35 -8.03
N ASP A 125 -14.89 21.03 -6.95
CA ASP A 125 -14.07 21.12 -5.73
C ASP A 125 -13.91 19.74 -5.04
N ASP A 126 -14.93 18.89 -5.10
CA ASP A 126 -14.90 17.54 -4.52
C ASP A 126 -13.98 16.59 -5.28
N ILE A 127 -14.00 16.62 -6.62
CA ILE A 127 -13.06 15.86 -7.46
C ILE A 127 -11.64 16.35 -7.20
N TYR A 128 -11.47 17.67 -7.13
CA TYR A 128 -10.18 18.27 -6.84
C TYR A 128 -9.60 17.80 -5.49
N GLU A 129 -10.35 17.93 -4.40
CA GLU A 129 -9.88 17.52 -3.07
C GLU A 129 -9.66 16.00 -2.98
N PHE A 130 -10.51 15.19 -3.62
CA PHE A 130 -10.33 13.73 -3.66
C PHE A 130 -8.99 13.33 -4.30
N HIS A 131 -8.69 13.87 -5.49
CA HIS A 131 -7.46 13.55 -6.21
C HIS A 131 -6.22 14.17 -5.56
N LYS A 132 -6.34 15.37 -4.98
CA LYS A 132 -5.27 16.00 -4.21
C LYS A 132 -4.82 15.14 -3.03
N ILE A 133 -5.74 14.58 -2.24
CA ILE A 133 -5.41 13.69 -1.13
C ILE A 133 -4.69 12.43 -1.65
N ARG A 134 -5.14 11.86 -2.78
CA ARG A 134 -4.50 10.69 -3.40
C ARG A 134 -3.08 10.97 -3.88
N ILE A 135 -2.84 12.13 -4.49
CA ILE A 135 -1.50 12.58 -4.91
C ILE A 135 -0.59 12.70 -3.69
N GLN A 136 -1.04 13.40 -2.64
CA GLN A 136 -0.26 13.58 -1.41
C GLN A 136 0.07 12.25 -0.73
N ALA A 137 -0.90 11.34 -0.69
CA ALA A 137 -0.72 9.97 -0.18
C ALA A 137 0.35 9.21 -0.97
N ALA A 138 0.29 9.26 -2.31
CA ALA A 138 1.25 8.61 -3.17
C ALA A 138 2.66 9.19 -3.03
N GLU A 139 2.78 10.51 -3.04
CA GLU A 139 4.04 11.23 -2.88
C GLU A 139 4.69 10.92 -1.53
N LYS A 140 3.88 10.79 -0.46
CA LYS A 140 4.38 10.37 0.86
C LYS A 140 4.96 8.95 0.85
N ILE A 141 4.32 8.00 0.17
CA ILE A 141 4.86 6.64 0.00
C ILE A 141 6.18 6.71 -0.78
N MET A 142 6.18 7.39 -1.93
CA MET A 142 7.35 7.54 -2.80
C MET A 142 8.53 8.14 -2.03
N GLN A 143 8.29 9.21 -1.27
CA GLN A 143 9.30 9.85 -0.42
C GLN A 143 9.82 8.90 0.66
N SER A 144 8.93 8.17 1.34
CA SER A 144 9.33 7.22 2.39
C SER A 144 10.19 6.06 1.87
N MET A 145 10.07 5.77 0.58
CA MET A 145 10.81 4.73 -0.12
C MET A 145 11.99 5.29 -0.93
N ASN A 146 12.38 6.55 -0.69
CA ASN A 146 13.51 7.25 -1.33
C ASN A 146 13.42 7.33 -2.86
N LEU A 147 12.20 7.40 -3.40
CA LEU A 147 11.99 7.67 -4.82
C LEU A 147 12.01 9.17 -5.06
N ASN A 148 12.80 9.62 -6.03
CA ASN A 148 12.82 11.02 -6.47
C ASN A 148 11.60 11.33 -7.34
N PHE A 149 10.95 12.46 -7.07
CA PHE A 149 9.86 13.00 -7.88
C PHE A 149 9.76 14.50 -7.66
N GLU A 150 9.18 15.21 -8.64
CA GLU A 150 8.79 16.60 -8.46
C GLU A 150 7.37 16.65 -7.88
N PRO A 151 7.15 17.27 -6.70
CA PRO A 151 5.82 17.40 -6.12
C PRO A 151 4.86 18.05 -7.10
N TYR A 152 3.66 17.49 -7.23
CA TYR A 152 2.67 18.03 -8.13
C TYR A 152 2.27 19.44 -7.66
N LYS A 153 2.49 20.42 -8.52
CA LYS A 153 2.03 21.78 -8.29
C LYS A 153 0.64 21.90 -8.87
N ILE A 154 -0.34 22.04 -8.00
CA ILE A 154 -1.71 22.29 -8.40
C ILE A 154 -1.76 23.54 -9.28
N MET A 155 -2.24 23.37 -10.51
CA MET A 155 -2.64 24.49 -11.35
C MET A 155 -4.01 24.95 -10.88
N THR A 156 -4.05 25.92 -9.97
CA THR A 156 -5.30 26.62 -9.68
C THR A 156 -5.60 27.53 -10.88
N VAL A 157 -6.49 27.12 -11.77
CA VAL A 157 -7.13 28.07 -12.69
C VAL A 157 -8.15 28.85 -11.84
N PRO A 158 -8.02 30.18 -11.67
CA PRO A 158 -9.00 30.95 -10.93
C PRO A 158 -10.38 30.77 -11.56
N ARG A 159 -11.40 30.46 -10.75
CA ARG A 159 -12.80 30.32 -11.19
C ARG A 159 -13.31 31.54 -11.97
N ASP A 160 -12.69 32.69 -11.76
CA ASP A 160 -13.02 33.98 -12.34
C ASP A 160 -12.59 34.11 -13.83
N GLN A 161 -11.99 33.07 -14.41
CA GLN A 161 -11.50 33.03 -15.80
C GLN A 161 -12.21 31.99 -16.68
N LEU A 162 -13.36 31.45 -16.23
CA LEU A 162 -14.27 30.60 -17.02
C LEU A 162 -15.58 31.32 -17.32
#